data_AF-A0AAD1X7L7-F1
#
_entry.id   AF-A0AAD1X7L7-F1
#
_cell.length_a   1.000
_cell.length_b   1.000
_cell.length_c   1.000
_cell.angle_alpha   90.00
_cell.angle_beta   90.00
_cell.angle_gamma   90.00
#
_symmetry.space_group_name_H-M   'P 1'
#
loop_
_entity.id
_entity.type
_entity.pdbx_description
1 polymer ?
#
loop_
_entity_poly.entity_id
_entity_poly.type
_entity_poly.pdbx_seq_one_letter_code
_entity_poly.pdbx_strand_id
1 'polypeptide(L)'
;MGQGGRTQRVFGSPRDKDRIPFESICKSIIKKAENEAYQNYELVESLKNVIYEPLKDKVRDYSEKIESLDESFDDHFKKLKQSKEKLIGVDSNYNHYSKQLTEAMKKIEYKSSNRKVDFFDDKLFSSLNSKMKTVDTTAKEVESKTLELNELVAKYKEDMESKIIDLEKMEGDRIQAIVDALNQMNIFQTNCDMNNKYDSNNFNQEVDDIKTDQAVQECKTLYDPAPMIKIESYDFQQYDELITHEDIEMNEIPEQEEQKHREVIQSYVDKIEEDTLDFTKFEELMDMKINRYLFVTIVNKFSKPSLPSMKAHNNLSKLINCCLKGCDKNADSEYLKNLMIAASEIYYDEEEEEDSVIRTYITEGIRKSSIWENSAIWGKAIFKDFRDILMKFKIPKDHQEEVNKDEVLRNVFFNRLQFYVEKLAYFDMEEELLLKIVDK
;
A
#
# COMPACT_ATOMS: atom_id res chain seq x y z
N MET A 1 -35.89 8.44 44.75
CA MET A 1 -36.69 7.70 43.75
C MET A 1 -35.67 7.08 42.79
N GLY A 2 -35.35 5.79 42.78
CA GLY A 2 -36.11 4.61 43.16
C GLY A 2 -36.46 3.84 41.89
N GLN A 3 -35.55 2.96 41.44
CA GLN A 3 -35.69 1.82 40.51
C GLN A 3 -34.27 1.52 40.00
N GLY A 4 -33.68 0.34 40.07
CA GLY A 4 -34.16 -1.00 40.42
C GLY A 4 -33.12 -1.95 39.82
N GLY A 5 -32.01 -2.15 40.53
CA GLY A 5 -30.91 -3.00 40.09
C GLY A 5 -31.37 -4.45 39.97
N ARG A 6 -31.47 -4.95 38.73
CA ARG A 6 -31.50 -6.39 38.45
C ARG A 6 -30.07 -6.90 38.39
N THR A 7 -29.54 -7.32 39.52
CA THR A 7 -28.44 -8.30 39.55
C THR A 7 -28.97 -9.60 38.95
N GLN A 8 -28.64 -9.88 37.69
CA GLN A 8 -28.71 -11.24 37.16
C GLN A 8 -27.71 -12.09 37.94
N ARG A 9 -28.23 -12.98 38.80
CA ARG A 9 -27.43 -14.08 39.32
C ARG A 9 -27.22 -15.07 38.18
N VAL A 10 -26.06 -14.99 37.55
CA VAL A 10 -25.57 -16.05 36.67
C VAL A 10 -25.28 -17.24 37.57
N PHE A 11 -26.14 -18.25 37.53
CA PHE A 11 -25.83 -19.56 38.08
C PHE A 11 -24.82 -20.20 37.14
N GLY A 12 -23.52 -20.01 37.44
CA GLY A 12 -22.46 -20.78 36.81
C GLY A 12 -22.68 -22.27 37.08
N SER A 13 -22.69 -23.06 36.01
CA SER A 13 -22.61 -24.52 36.10
C SER A 13 -21.38 -24.88 36.94
N PRO A 14 -21.47 -25.79 37.93
CA PRO A 14 -20.32 -26.19 38.75
C PRO A 14 -19.19 -26.91 37.97
N ARG A 15 -19.30 -27.01 36.64
CA ARG A 15 -18.31 -27.63 35.76
C ARG A 15 -17.34 -26.64 35.09
N ASP A 16 -17.57 -25.33 35.22
CA ASP A 16 -16.77 -24.28 34.54
C ASP A 16 -15.76 -23.58 35.46
N LYS A 17 -15.33 -24.25 36.54
CA LYS A 17 -14.13 -23.82 37.26
C LYS A 17 -12.95 -24.48 36.57
N ASP A 18 -12.07 -23.67 35.97
CA ASP A 18 -10.80 -24.11 35.39
C ASP A 18 -10.17 -25.16 36.29
N ARG A 19 -10.09 -26.40 35.80
CA ARG A 19 -9.81 -27.56 36.67
C ARG A 19 -8.35 -27.62 37.11
N ILE A 20 -7.50 -26.81 36.48
CA ILE A 20 -6.06 -26.77 36.68
C ILE A 20 -5.60 -25.32 36.46
N PRO A 21 -4.79 -24.72 37.37
CA PRO A 21 -4.25 -23.36 37.21
C PRO A 21 -3.53 -23.10 35.87
N PHE A 22 -2.96 -24.14 35.24
CA PHE A 22 -2.40 -24.04 33.89
C PHE A 22 -3.46 -23.76 32.80
N GLU A 23 -4.65 -24.35 32.89
CA GLU A 23 -5.74 -24.09 31.95
C GLU A 23 -6.21 -22.63 32.06
N SER A 24 -6.24 -22.07 33.27
CA SER A 24 -6.51 -20.66 33.50
C SER A 24 -5.45 -19.76 32.84
N ILE A 25 -4.15 -20.11 32.92
CA ILE A 25 -3.08 -19.37 32.21
C ILE A 25 -3.33 -19.39 30.70
N CYS A 26 -3.60 -20.57 30.13
CA CYS A 26 -3.84 -20.71 28.70
C CYS A 26 -5.03 -19.85 28.25
N LYS A 27 -6.13 -19.84 29.02
CA LYS A 27 -7.28 -18.97 28.76
C LYS A 27 -6.93 -17.49 28.88
N SER A 28 -6.12 -17.10 29.86
CA SER A 28 -5.62 -15.73 30.00
C SER A 28 -4.70 -15.30 28.86
N ILE A 29 -3.88 -16.21 28.33
CA ILE A 29 -3.05 -15.95 27.12
C ILE A 29 -3.94 -15.71 25.91
N ILE A 30 -4.93 -16.58 25.67
CA ILE A 30 -5.88 -16.43 24.55
C ILE A 30 -6.62 -15.10 24.67
N LYS A 31 -7.17 -14.81 25.86
CA LYS A 31 -7.89 -13.56 26.12
C LYS A 31 -7.01 -12.33 25.94
N LYS A 32 -5.72 -12.39 26.32
CA LYS A 32 -4.77 -11.30 26.06
C LYS A 32 -4.57 -11.08 24.57
N ALA A 33 -4.39 -12.15 23.79
CA ALA A 33 -4.25 -12.05 22.34
C ALA A 33 -5.52 -11.51 21.67
N GLU A 34 -6.71 -11.93 22.12
CA GLU A 34 -7.99 -11.37 21.68
C GLU A 34 -8.10 -9.87 21.99
N ASN A 35 -7.71 -9.45 23.20
CA ASN A 35 -7.71 -8.04 23.60
C ASN A 35 -6.74 -7.21 22.75
N GLU A 36 -5.53 -7.71 22.48
CA GLU A 36 -4.54 -7.03 21.66
C GLU A 36 -4.99 -6.91 20.20
N ALA A 37 -5.59 -7.97 19.64
CA ALA A 37 -6.19 -7.94 18.31
C ALA A 37 -7.34 -6.91 18.23
N TYR A 38 -8.20 -6.88 19.26
CA TYR A 38 -9.29 -5.92 19.34
C TYR A 38 -8.78 -4.47 19.45
N GLN A 39 -7.77 -4.21 20.28
CA GLN A 39 -7.16 -2.88 20.42
C GLN A 39 -6.51 -2.41 19.12
N ASN A 40 -5.84 -3.30 18.40
CA ASN A 40 -5.28 -2.99 17.08
C ASN A 40 -6.38 -2.71 16.04
N TYR A 41 -7.49 -3.45 16.08
CA TYR A 41 -8.65 -3.16 15.24
C TYR A 41 -9.25 -1.77 15.55
N GLU A 42 -9.46 -1.44 16.83
CA GLU A 42 -9.95 -0.12 17.24
C GLU A 42 -8.99 1.02 16.85
N LEU A 43 -7.67 0.77 16.92
CA LEU A 43 -6.66 1.71 16.43
C LEU A 43 -6.83 1.95 14.92
N VAL A 44 -6.92 0.89 14.11
CA VAL A 44 -7.09 1.01 12.65
C VAL A 44 -8.38 1.74 12.29
N GLU A 45 -9.50 1.41 12.93
CA GLU A 45 -10.78 2.12 12.73
C GLU A 45 -10.68 3.59 13.15
N SER A 46 -10.00 3.90 14.26
CA SER A 46 -9.79 5.28 14.71
C SER A 46 -8.94 6.08 13.73
N LEU A 47 -7.83 5.50 13.26
CA LEU A 47 -6.96 6.12 12.25
C LEU A 47 -7.75 6.37 10.94
N LYS A 48 -8.56 5.41 10.51
CA LYS A 48 -9.39 5.57 9.31
C LYS A 48 -10.39 6.70 9.45
N ASN A 49 -11.21 6.67 10.50
CA ASN A 49 -12.36 7.55 10.65
C ASN A 49 -11.98 8.97 11.08
N VAL A 50 -10.93 9.13 11.88
CA VAL A 50 -10.54 10.44 12.44
C VAL A 50 -9.44 11.10 11.63
N ILE A 51 -8.61 10.34 10.92
CA ILE A 51 -7.45 10.88 10.19
C ILE A 51 -7.63 10.73 8.68
N TYR A 52 -7.77 9.51 8.18
CA TYR A 52 -7.75 9.25 6.75
C TYR A 52 -8.93 9.90 6.01
N GLU A 53 -10.17 9.63 6.41
CA GLU A 53 -11.35 10.17 5.73
C GLU A 53 -11.40 11.71 5.78
N PRO A 54 -11.18 12.38 6.93
CA PRO A 54 -11.15 13.85 6.96
C PRO A 54 -10.03 14.47 6.12
N LEU A 55 -8.86 13.85 6.04
CA LEU A 55 -7.77 14.34 5.17
C LEU A 55 -8.12 14.14 3.69
N LYS A 56 -8.72 13.00 3.34
CA LYS A 56 -9.18 12.70 1.97
C LYS A 56 -10.24 13.71 1.50
N ASP A 57 -11.20 14.03 2.35
CA ASP A 57 -12.21 15.05 2.05
C ASP A 57 -11.56 16.44 1.84
N LYS A 58 -10.59 16.82 2.69
CA LYS A 58 -9.83 18.07 2.50
C LYS A 58 -9.04 18.10 1.20
N VAL A 59 -8.44 16.98 0.78
CA VAL A 59 -7.73 16.90 -0.50
C VAL A 59 -8.68 17.18 -1.66
N ARG A 60 -9.87 16.57 -1.67
CA ARG A 60 -10.89 16.83 -2.69
C ARG A 60 -11.29 18.30 -2.72
N ASP A 61 -11.60 18.89 -1.56
CA ASP A 61 -11.99 20.30 -1.45
C ASP A 61 -10.89 21.26 -1.94
N TYR A 62 -9.61 20.90 -1.76
CA TYR A 62 -8.48 21.67 -2.28
C TYR A 62 -8.32 21.55 -3.78
N SER A 63 -8.48 20.35 -4.35
CA SER A 63 -8.43 20.15 -5.80
C SER A 63 -9.48 20.98 -6.52
N GLU A 64 -10.74 20.95 -6.06
CA GLU A 64 -11.84 21.72 -6.64
C GLU A 64 -11.57 23.24 -6.58
N LYS A 65 -10.98 23.73 -5.49
CA LYS A 65 -10.62 25.15 -5.35
C LYS A 65 -9.49 25.54 -6.30
N ILE A 66 -8.46 24.70 -6.45
CA ILE A 66 -7.33 24.97 -7.35
C ILE A 66 -7.82 25.06 -8.80
N GLU A 67 -8.67 24.12 -9.24
CA GLU A 67 -9.27 24.14 -10.57
C GLU A 67 -10.04 25.45 -10.81
N SER A 68 -10.88 25.87 -9.85
CA SER A 68 -11.64 27.12 -9.96
C SER A 68 -10.74 28.37 -10.03
N LEU A 69 -9.59 28.34 -9.35
CA LEU A 69 -8.63 29.44 -9.37
C LEU A 69 -7.92 29.53 -10.72
N ASP A 70 -7.55 28.37 -11.29
CA ASP A 70 -6.88 28.24 -12.59
C ASP A 70 -7.76 28.74 -13.74
N GLU A 71 -9.02 28.29 -13.80
CA GLU A 71 -10.01 28.79 -14.77
C GLU A 71 -10.14 30.31 -14.71
N SER A 72 -10.16 30.86 -13.49
CA SER A 72 -10.27 32.29 -13.27
C SER A 72 -8.97 33.05 -13.63
N PHE A 73 -7.79 32.42 -13.53
CA PHE A 73 -6.54 33.03 -14.00
C PHE A 73 -6.48 33.10 -15.52
N ASP A 74 -6.85 32.02 -16.18
CA ASP A 74 -6.90 31.93 -17.65
C ASP A 74 -7.84 32.98 -18.26
N ASP A 75 -9.01 33.16 -17.64
CA ASP A 75 -9.98 34.15 -18.07
C ASP A 75 -9.44 35.59 -18.01
N HIS A 76 -8.71 35.93 -16.95
CA HIS A 76 -8.07 37.24 -16.84
C HIS A 76 -6.93 37.42 -17.83
N PHE A 77 -6.07 36.40 -17.97
CA PHE A 77 -4.95 36.43 -18.89
C PHE A 77 -5.44 36.59 -20.35
N LYS A 78 -6.50 35.89 -20.72
CA LYS A 78 -7.15 36.00 -22.04
C LYS A 78 -7.67 37.41 -22.31
N LYS A 79 -8.30 38.06 -21.33
CA LYS A 79 -8.77 39.47 -21.45
C LYS A 79 -7.61 40.43 -21.64
N LEU A 80 -6.53 40.28 -20.88
CA LEU A 80 -5.31 41.10 -21.03
C LEU A 80 -4.67 40.93 -22.40
N LYS A 81 -4.53 39.67 -22.86
CA LYS A 81 -3.97 39.36 -24.18
C LYS A 81 -4.78 40.01 -25.31
N GLN A 82 -6.10 39.87 -25.28
CA GLN A 82 -6.98 40.49 -26.27
C GLN A 82 -6.91 42.02 -26.26
N SER A 83 -6.83 42.64 -25.08
CA SER A 83 -6.68 44.10 -24.98
C SER A 83 -5.34 44.58 -25.53
N LYS A 84 -4.25 43.86 -25.22
CA LYS A 84 -2.91 44.14 -25.75
C LYS A 84 -2.85 44.01 -27.28
N GLU A 85 -3.45 42.98 -27.85
CA GLU A 85 -3.52 42.79 -29.31
C GLU A 85 -4.29 43.93 -29.99
N LYS A 86 -5.39 44.40 -29.40
CA LYS A 86 -6.13 45.58 -29.89
C LYS A 86 -5.25 46.84 -29.88
N LEU A 87 -4.52 47.10 -28.81
CA LEU A 87 -3.60 48.24 -28.71
C LEU A 87 -2.52 48.19 -29.80
N ILE A 88 -1.89 47.03 -30.00
CA ILE A 88 -0.88 46.83 -31.05
C ILE A 88 -1.47 47.15 -32.44
N GLY A 89 -2.71 46.73 -32.71
CA GLY A 89 -3.41 47.04 -33.97
C GLY A 89 -3.60 48.55 -34.19
N VAL A 90 -4.08 49.26 -33.16
CA VAL A 90 -4.31 50.71 -33.23
C VAL A 90 -2.98 51.49 -33.35
N ASP A 91 -1.94 51.08 -32.60
CA ASP A 91 -0.62 51.72 -32.68
C ASP A 91 0.04 51.54 -34.06
N SER A 92 -0.12 50.36 -34.68
CA SER A 92 0.31 50.12 -36.05
C SER A 92 -0.37 51.08 -37.04
N ASN A 93 -1.69 51.31 -36.89
CA ASN A 93 -2.44 52.26 -37.71
C ASN A 93 -1.96 53.71 -37.49
N TYR A 94 -1.74 54.12 -36.24
CA TYR A 94 -1.18 55.42 -35.91
C TYR A 94 0.19 55.64 -36.58
N ASN A 95 1.10 54.67 -36.46
CA ASN A 95 2.42 54.72 -37.08
C ASN A 95 2.33 54.79 -38.61
N HIS A 96 1.40 54.06 -39.22
CA HIS A 96 1.14 54.12 -40.66
C HIS A 96 0.69 55.51 -41.10
N TYR A 97 -0.32 56.09 -40.45
CA TYR A 97 -0.85 57.42 -40.81
C TYR A 97 0.13 58.55 -40.51
N SER A 98 0.92 58.43 -39.44
CA SER A 98 1.98 59.38 -39.10
C SER A 98 3.07 59.43 -40.18
N LYS A 99 3.47 58.26 -40.73
CA LYS A 99 4.37 58.19 -41.89
C LYS A 99 3.75 58.86 -43.12
N GLN A 100 2.47 58.58 -43.42
CA GLN A 100 1.78 59.19 -44.55
C GLN A 100 1.64 60.72 -44.43
N LEU A 101 1.48 61.25 -43.22
CA LEU A 101 1.44 62.69 -42.93
C LEU A 101 2.82 63.31 -43.15
N THR A 102 3.87 62.68 -42.58
CA THR A 102 5.27 63.11 -42.75
C THR A 102 5.66 63.20 -44.22
N GLU A 103 5.31 62.19 -45.02
CA GLU A 103 5.55 62.20 -46.46
C GLU A 103 4.78 63.30 -47.19
N ALA A 104 3.55 63.59 -46.78
CA ALA A 104 2.75 64.68 -47.35
C ALA A 104 3.37 66.05 -47.04
N MET A 105 3.84 66.26 -45.80
CA MET A 105 4.54 67.48 -45.39
C MET A 105 5.82 67.69 -46.22
N LYS A 106 6.65 66.65 -46.37
CA LYS A 106 7.85 66.69 -47.22
C LYS A 106 7.54 67.03 -48.68
N LYS A 107 6.45 66.49 -49.24
CA LYS A 107 6.01 66.81 -50.61
C LYS A 107 5.60 68.28 -50.76
N ILE A 108 4.95 68.86 -49.75
CA ILE A 108 4.59 70.28 -49.75
C ILE A 108 5.85 71.15 -49.65
N GLU A 109 6.76 70.83 -48.72
CA GLU A 109 8.02 71.54 -48.52
C GLU A 109 8.92 71.56 -49.77
N TYR A 110 9.01 70.41 -50.47
CA TYR A 110 9.71 70.31 -51.74
C TYR A 110 9.06 71.18 -52.82
N LYS A 111 7.71 71.16 -52.92
CA LYS A 111 6.97 71.97 -53.91
C LYS A 111 7.07 73.47 -53.63
N SER A 112 7.06 73.89 -52.37
CA SER A 112 7.25 75.30 -51.97
C SER A 112 8.68 75.79 -52.25
N SER A 113 9.66 74.91 -52.12
CA SER A 113 11.08 75.24 -52.39
C SER A 113 11.39 75.39 -53.89
N ASN A 114 10.57 74.79 -54.77
CA ASN A 114 10.85 74.71 -56.22
C ASN A 114 9.95 75.57 -57.13
N ARG A 115 8.98 76.35 -56.61
CA ARG A 115 8.10 77.20 -57.45
C ARG A 115 8.11 78.67 -57.01
N LYS A 116 8.44 79.57 -57.95
CA LYS A 116 8.07 81.00 -57.93
C LYS A 116 6.62 81.17 -58.45
N VAL A 117 5.58 80.69 -57.76
CA VAL A 117 4.18 80.91 -58.22
C VAL A 117 3.19 81.00 -57.05
N ASP A 118 2.43 82.08 -57.08
CA ASP A 118 1.39 82.57 -56.16
C ASP A 118 0.06 81.79 -56.13
N PHE A 119 0.08 80.45 -56.25
CA PHE A 119 -1.14 79.66 -56.04
C PHE A 119 -0.82 78.39 -55.25
N PHE A 120 -1.01 78.49 -53.93
CA PHE A 120 -1.13 77.31 -53.09
C PHE A 120 -2.43 76.58 -53.46
N ASP A 121 -2.29 75.31 -53.86
CA ASP A 121 -3.40 74.47 -54.29
C ASP A 121 -4.22 74.06 -53.05
N ASP A 122 -5.43 74.62 -52.88
CA ASP A 122 -6.35 74.29 -51.77
C ASP A 122 -6.58 72.78 -51.61
N LYS A 123 -6.42 72.00 -52.70
CA LYS A 123 -6.46 70.54 -52.67
C LYS A 123 -5.32 69.90 -51.89
N LEU A 124 -4.13 70.48 -51.88
CA LEU A 124 -2.98 69.97 -51.11
C LEU A 124 -3.17 70.25 -49.62
N PHE A 125 -3.61 71.45 -49.25
CA PHE A 125 -3.87 71.80 -47.86
C PHE A 125 -5.06 71.03 -47.29
N SER A 126 -6.14 70.84 -48.06
CA SER A 126 -7.26 69.99 -47.61
C SER A 126 -6.85 68.53 -47.41
N SER A 127 -6.00 67.97 -48.29
CA SER A 127 -5.45 66.62 -48.12
C SER A 127 -4.49 66.50 -46.91
N LEU A 128 -3.69 67.53 -46.64
CA LEU A 128 -2.86 67.57 -45.44
C LEU A 128 -3.70 67.64 -44.17
N ASN A 129 -4.69 68.54 -44.13
CA ASN A 129 -5.62 68.69 -43.01
C ASN A 129 -6.40 67.41 -42.74
N SER A 130 -6.83 66.69 -43.79
CA SER A 130 -7.51 65.40 -43.59
C SER A 130 -6.58 64.36 -42.96
N LYS A 131 -5.33 64.26 -43.41
CA LYS A 131 -4.34 63.34 -42.82
C LYS A 131 -3.99 63.71 -41.37
N MET A 132 -3.84 65.01 -41.09
CA MET A 132 -3.60 65.50 -39.73
C MET A 132 -4.75 65.12 -38.80
N LYS A 133 -6.00 65.33 -39.23
CA LYS A 133 -7.19 64.86 -38.49
C LYS A 133 -7.19 63.34 -38.27
N THR A 134 -6.80 62.55 -39.27
CA THR A 134 -6.70 61.09 -39.12
C THR A 134 -5.65 60.69 -38.08
N VAL A 135 -4.47 61.31 -38.11
CA VAL A 135 -3.41 61.06 -37.12
C VAL A 135 -3.84 61.48 -35.72
N ASP A 136 -4.48 62.64 -35.55
CA ASP A 136 -5.01 63.08 -34.26
C ASP A 136 -6.10 62.13 -33.73
N THR A 137 -6.93 61.59 -34.61
CA THR A 137 -7.99 60.65 -34.24
C THR A 137 -7.40 59.31 -33.79
N THR A 138 -6.43 58.76 -34.53
CA THR A 138 -5.77 57.51 -34.15
C THR A 138 -4.88 57.67 -32.93
N ALA A 139 -4.25 58.83 -32.72
CA ALA A 139 -3.50 59.13 -31.50
C ALA A 139 -4.40 59.08 -30.25
N LYS A 140 -5.59 59.69 -30.32
CA LYS A 140 -6.59 59.62 -29.23
C LYS A 140 -7.08 58.19 -29.00
N GLU A 141 -7.19 57.39 -30.05
CA GLU A 141 -7.56 55.98 -29.93
C GLU A 141 -6.46 55.16 -29.25
N VAL A 142 -5.18 55.38 -29.59
CA VAL A 142 -4.03 54.79 -28.88
C VAL A 142 -4.06 55.16 -27.41
N GLU A 143 -4.26 56.44 -27.09
CA GLU A 143 -4.34 56.92 -25.70
C GLU A 143 -5.49 56.25 -24.93
N SER A 144 -6.69 56.20 -25.52
CA SER A 144 -7.86 55.52 -24.94
C SER A 144 -7.58 54.03 -24.68
N LYS A 145 -7.00 53.31 -25.66
CA LYS A 145 -6.68 51.88 -25.51
C LYS A 145 -5.55 51.62 -24.53
N THR A 146 -4.60 52.54 -24.42
CA THR A 146 -3.54 52.48 -23.40
C THR A 146 -4.13 52.60 -22.00
N LEU A 147 -5.08 53.52 -21.79
CA LEU A 147 -5.79 53.66 -20.51
C LEU A 147 -6.59 52.39 -20.17
N GLU A 148 -7.38 51.88 -21.10
CA GLU A 148 -8.14 50.62 -20.91
C GLU A 148 -7.23 49.45 -20.53
N LEU A 149 -6.07 49.30 -21.18
CA LEU A 149 -5.11 48.24 -20.85
C LEU A 149 -4.51 48.43 -19.46
N ASN A 150 -4.16 49.66 -19.08
CA ASN A 150 -3.61 49.95 -17.76
C ASN A 150 -4.61 49.65 -16.63
N GLU A 151 -5.89 49.98 -16.84
CA GLU A 151 -6.97 49.63 -15.89
C GLU A 151 -7.11 48.11 -15.73
N LEU A 152 -7.08 47.37 -16.84
CA LEU A 152 -7.11 45.90 -16.81
C LEU A 152 -5.88 45.31 -16.11
N VAL A 153 -4.69 45.87 -16.33
CA VAL A 153 -3.46 45.43 -15.65
C VAL A 153 -3.51 45.70 -14.15
N ALA A 154 -4.02 46.87 -13.75
CA ALA A 154 -4.17 47.22 -12.34
C ALA A 154 -5.15 46.26 -11.65
N LYS A 155 -6.32 46.03 -12.26
CA LYS A 155 -7.31 45.08 -11.75
C LYS A 155 -6.75 43.66 -11.67
N TYR A 156 -6.06 43.20 -12.71
CA TYR A 156 -5.41 41.88 -12.69
C TYR A 156 -4.44 41.74 -11.53
N LYS A 157 -3.60 42.76 -11.26
CA LYS A 157 -2.67 42.70 -10.13
C LYS A 157 -3.39 42.57 -8.78
N GLU A 158 -4.44 43.35 -8.57
CA GLU A 158 -5.26 43.29 -7.35
C GLU A 158 -5.92 41.91 -7.19
N ASP A 159 -6.53 41.39 -8.25
CA ASP A 159 -7.16 40.07 -8.26
C ASP A 159 -6.12 38.95 -8.03
N MET A 160 -4.93 39.03 -8.63
CA MET A 160 -3.83 38.08 -8.41
C MET A 160 -3.32 38.12 -6.96
N GLU A 161 -3.12 39.31 -6.40
CA GLU A 161 -2.62 39.49 -5.04
C GLU A 161 -3.61 38.91 -4.02
N SER A 162 -4.92 39.18 -4.18
CA SER A 162 -5.95 38.56 -3.36
C SER A 162 -5.93 37.04 -3.43
N LYS A 163 -5.81 36.47 -4.64
CA LYS A 163 -5.77 35.01 -4.81
C LYS A 163 -4.52 34.36 -4.25
N ILE A 164 -3.37 35.03 -4.30
CA ILE A 164 -2.13 34.55 -3.68
C ILE A 164 -2.32 34.48 -2.16
N ILE A 165 -2.93 35.50 -1.55
CA ILE A 165 -3.24 35.50 -0.12
C ILE A 165 -4.19 34.34 0.24
N ASP A 166 -5.20 34.08 -0.60
CA ASP A 166 -6.11 32.95 -0.41
C ASP A 166 -5.38 31.59 -0.51
N LEU A 167 -4.45 31.43 -1.45
CA LEU A 167 -3.61 30.25 -1.59
C LEU A 167 -2.68 30.06 -0.39
N GLU A 168 -2.04 31.13 0.10
CA GLU A 168 -1.22 31.09 1.30
C GLU A 168 -2.02 30.66 2.53
N LYS A 169 -3.24 31.17 2.67
CA LYS A 169 -4.15 30.77 3.73
C LYS A 169 -4.56 29.30 3.60
N MET A 170 -4.90 28.84 2.40
CA MET A 170 -5.24 27.44 2.14
C MET A 170 -4.07 26.50 2.47
N GLU A 171 -2.84 26.88 2.13
CA GLU A 171 -1.66 26.09 2.47
C GLU A 171 -1.42 26.07 3.99
N GLY A 172 -1.65 27.19 4.68
CA GLY A 172 -1.64 27.23 6.15
C GLY A 172 -2.67 26.28 6.77
N ASP A 173 -3.91 26.31 6.28
CA ASP A 173 -4.99 25.43 6.73
C ASP A 173 -4.69 23.94 6.45
N ARG A 174 -4.03 23.65 5.31
CA ARG A 174 -3.58 22.29 4.94
C ARG A 174 -2.49 21.80 5.88
N ILE A 175 -1.47 22.60 6.14
CA ILE A 175 -0.37 22.25 7.05
C ILE A 175 -0.93 22.00 8.46
N GLN A 176 -1.81 22.88 8.96
CA GLN A 176 -2.42 22.71 10.28
C GLN A 176 -3.23 21.42 10.37
N ALA A 177 -3.99 21.07 9.32
CA ALA A 177 -4.74 19.82 9.27
C ALA A 177 -3.84 18.57 9.38
N ILE A 178 -2.68 18.60 8.71
CA ILE A 178 -1.69 17.51 8.77
C ILE A 178 -1.07 17.43 10.16
N VAL A 179 -0.71 18.58 10.76
CA VAL A 179 -0.19 18.63 12.13
C VAL A 179 -1.19 18.04 13.12
N ASP A 180 -2.47 18.44 13.02
CA ASP A 180 -3.53 17.93 13.88
C ASP A 180 -3.72 16.42 13.70
N ALA A 181 -3.69 15.92 12.46
CA ALA A 181 -3.75 14.50 12.16
C ALA A 181 -2.59 13.70 12.76
N LEU A 182 -1.35 14.19 12.63
CA LEU A 182 -0.18 13.55 13.22
C LEU A 182 -0.24 13.53 14.75
N ASN A 183 -0.76 14.60 15.36
CA ASN A 183 -0.99 14.64 16.81
C ASN A 183 -2.04 13.61 17.24
N GLN A 184 -3.15 13.47 16.49
CA GLN A 184 -4.16 12.45 16.77
C GLN A 184 -3.60 11.02 16.60
N MET A 185 -2.79 10.78 15.57
CA MET A 185 -2.13 9.48 15.35
C MET A 185 -1.28 9.10 16.56
N ASN A 186 -0.46 10.04 17.06
CA ASN A 186 0.36 9.83 18.25
C ASN A 186 -0.49 9.54 19.49
N ILE A 187 -1.62 10.23 19.67
CA ILE A 187 -2.54 9.99 20.79
C ILE A 187 -3.11 8.57 20.71
N PHE A 188 -3.62 8.15 19.54
CA PHE A 188 -4.18 6.80 19.37
C PHE A 188 -3.15 5.70 19.58
N GLN A 189 -1.94 5.88 19.03
CA GLN A 189 -0.86 4.92 19.22
C GLN A 189 -0.44 4.83 20.69
N THR A 190 -0.27 5.96 21.37
CA THR A 190 0.07 5.98 22.80
C THR A 190 -1.01 5.31 23.64
N ASN A 191 -2.29 5.51 23.33
CA ASN A 191 -3.39 4.85 24.03
C ASN A 191 -3.39 3.34 23.81
N CYS A 192 -3.17 2.89 22.58
CA CYS A 192 -3.03 1.47 22.24
C CYS A 192 -1.86 0.82 23.01
N ASP A 193 -0.69 1.46 23.01
CA ASP A 193 0.50 0.99 23.73
C ASP A 193 0.26 0.93 25.25
N MET A 194 -0.41 1.95 25.82
CA MET A 194 -0.75 1.96 27.25
C MET A 194 -1.70 0.82 27.60
N ASN A 195 -2.73 0.57 26.80
CA ASN A 195 -3.69 -0.51 27.04
C ASN A 195 -3.02 -1.88 26.94
N ASN A 196 -2.21 -2.13 25.91
CA ASN A 196 -1.41 -3.34 25.76
C ASN A 196 -0.47 -3.56 26.96
N LYS A 197 0.11 -2.48 27.50
CA LYS A 197 0.94 -2.53 28.71
C LYS A 197 0.13 -2.87 29.96
N TYR A 198 -1.06 -2.31 30.14
CA TYR A 198 -1.95 -2.66 31.25
C TYR A 198 -2.38 -4.13 31.18
N ASP A 199 -2.76 -4.62 30.01
CA ASP A 199 -3.14 -6.02 29.81
C ASP A 199 -1.97 -6.98 30.08
N SER A 200 -0.76 -6.59 29.67
CA SER A 200 0.45 -7.34 30.00
C SER A 200 0.73 -7.38 31.50
N ASN A 201 0.55 -6.26 32.22
CA ASN A 201 0.71 -6.23 33.67
C ASN A 201 -0.34 -7.07 34.40
N ASN A 202 -1.61 -7.01 33.96
CA ASN A 202 -2.69 -7.84 34.50
C ASN A 202 -2.39 -9.33 34.28
N PHE A 203 -1.93 -9.69 33.08
CA PHE A 203 -1.52 -11.06 32.77
C PHE A 203 -0.36 -11.53 33.66
N ASN A 204 0.69 -10.70 33.83
CA ASN A 204 1.81 -11.04 34.70
C ASN A 204 1.36 -11.25 36.15
N GLN A 205 0.44 -10.41 36.64
CA GLN A 205 -0.13 -10.58 37.97
C GLN A 205 -0.92 -11.89 38.10
N GLU A 206 -1.72 -12.25 37.09
CA GLU A 206 -2.44 -13.53 37.05
C GLU A 206 -1.48 -14.73 37.05
N VAL A 207 -0.32 -14.63 36.38
CA VAL A 207 0.72 -15.66 36.40
C VAL A 207 1.40 -15.74 37.77
N ASP A 208 1.73 -14.60 38.38
CA ASP A 208 2.37 -14.53 39.70
C ASP A 208 1.47 -15.08 40.82
N ASP A 209 0.15 -14.94 40.67
CA ASP A 209 -0.85 -15.43 41.64
C ASP A 209 -0.99 -16.97 41.64
N ILE A 210 -0.31 -17.67 40.73
CA ILE A 210 -0.40 -19.13 40.59
C ILE A 210 0.44 -19.83 41.65
N LYS A 211 -0.27 -20.42 42.61
CA LYS A 211 0.32 -21.28 43.63
C LYS A 211 0.47 -22.70 43.10
N THR A 212 1.64 -23.02 42.57
CA THR A 212 1.99 -24.34 42.01
C THR A 212 1.68 -25.50 42.96
N ASP A 213 1.92 -25.32 44.26
CA ASP A 213 1.64 -26.34 45.27
C ASP A 213 0.14 -26.60 45.43
N GLN A 214 -0.69 -25.55 45.33
CA GLN A 214 -2.14 -25.66 45.41
C GLN A 214 -2.70 -26.36 44.17
N ALA A 215 -2.16 -26.05 42.98
CA ALA A 215 -2.48 -26.72 41.72
C ALA A 215 -2.21 -28.24 41.78
N VAL A 216 -1.04 -28.62 42.30
CA VAL A 216 -0.64 -30.03 42.45
C VAL A 216 -1.53 -30.75 43.47
N GLN A 217 -1.90 -30.08 44.56
CA GLN A 217 -2.81 -30.61 45.58
C GLN A 217 -4.20 -30.87 45.00
N GLU A 218 -4.74 -29.91 44.24
CA GLU A 218 -6.06 -30.00 43.60
C GLU A 218 -6.12 -31.13 42.56
N CYS A 219 -5.08 -31.27 41.74
CA CYS A 219 -4.92 -32.41 40.83
C CYS A 219 -4.87 -33.75 41.58
N LYS A 220 -4.12 -33.85 42.68
CA LYS A 220 -4.05 -35.09 43.49
C LYS A 220 -5.41 -35.46 44.11
N THR A 221 -6.23 -34.47 44.48
CA THR A 221 -7.59 -34.73 45.01
C THR A 221 -8.62 -35.05 43.94
N LEU A 222 -8.47 -34.55 42.72
CA LEU A 222 -9.34 -34.86 41.58
C LEU A 222 -9.05 -36.24 40.98
N TYR A 223 -7.80 -36.68 41.09
CA TYR A 223 -7.31 -37.97 40.61
C TYR A 223 -6.82 -38.83 41.79
N ASP A 224 -7.76 -39.30 42.62
CA ASP A 224 -7.51 -40.35 43.61
C ASP A 224 -7.04 -41.63 42.86
N PRO A 225 -6.05 -42.39 43.37
CA PRO A 225 -5.28 -43.33 42.56
C PRO A 225 -6.08 -44.62 42.30
N ALA A 226 -6.98 -44.57 41.33
CA ALA A 226 -7.29 -45.76 40.53
C ALA A 226 -5.96 -46.22 39.88
N PRO A 227 -5.73 -47.55 39.79
CA PRO A 227 -4.39 -48.11 39.58
C PRO A 227 -3.74 -47.43 38.39
N MET A 228 -2.59 -46.80 38.65
CA MET A 228 -1.72 -46.18 37.66
C MET A 228 -1.77 -47.03 36.40
N ILE A 229 -2.50 -46.56 35.38
CA ILE A 229 -2.18 -46.90 34.02
C ILE A 229 -0.75 -46.39 33.91
N LYS A 230 0.21 -47.32 33.88
CA LYS A 230 1.55 -47.00 33.44
C LYS A 230 1.37 -46.31 32.11
N ILE A 231 1.47 -44.99 32.11
CA ILE A 231 1.74 -44.26 30.89
C ILE A 231 3.14 -44.73 30.54
N GLU A 232 3.21 -45.80 29.76
CA GLU A 232 4.39 -46.08 28.96
C GLU A 232 4.69 -44.76 28.26
N SER A 233 5.90 -44.27 28.52
CA SER A 233 6.48 -43.05 27.95
C SER A 233 5.86 -42.75 26.60
N TYR A 234 5.20 -41.60 26.46
CA TYR A 234 4.77 -41.10 25.17
C TYR A 234 6.00 -41.02 24.29
N ASP A 235 6.09 -41.98 23.37
CA ASP A 235 7.30 -42.23 22.60
C ASP A 235 7.30 -41.26 21.42
N PHE A 236 8.03 -40.16 21.57
CA PHE A 236 8.33 -39.24 20.45
C PHE A 236 8.98 -39.99 19.27
N GLN A 237 9.47 -41.22 19.44
CA GLN A 237 9.98 -42.06 18.34
C GLN A 237 8.91 -42.41 17.32
N GLN A 238 7.62 -42.53 17.65
CA GLN A 238 6.59 -42.81 16.63
C GLN A 238 6.39 -41.65 15.65
N TYR A 239 6.71 -40.41 16.05
CA TYR A 239 6.72 -39.24 15.16
C TYR A 239 8.08 -39.03 14.48
N ASP A 240 9.19 -39.39 15.14
CA ASP A 240 10.51 -39.42 14.48
C ASP A 240 10.61 -40.54 13.42
N GLU A 241 9.93 -41.68 13.56
CA GLU A 241 9.85 -42.76 12.55
C GLU A 241 9.02 -42.36 11.31
N LEU A 242 7.99 -41.52 11.48
CA LEU A 242 7.20 -40.97 10.36
C LEU A 242 7.97 -39.91 9.56
N ILE A 243 8.97 -39.25 10.16
CA ILE A 243 9.68 -38.10 9.57
C ILE A 243 11.09 -38.48 9.08
N THR A 244 11.76 -39.42 9.76
CA THR A 244 13.06 -39.94 9.29
C THR A 244 12.96 -40.53 7.88
N HIS A 245 11.82 -41.08 7.47
CA HIS A 245 11.65 -41.54 6.10
C HIS A 245 11.49 -40.42 5.04
N GLU A 246 10.97 -39.24 5.38
CA GLU A 246 10.77 -38.15 4.39
C GLU A 246 12.02 -37.30 4.13
N ASP A 247 12.89 -37.09 5.13
CA ASP A 247 14.12 -36.29 5.00
C ASP A 247 15.34 -37.10 4.52
N ILE A 248 15.30 -38.44 4.58
CA ILE A 248 16.40 -39.31 4.14
C ILE A 248 16.43 -39.46 2.60
N GLU A 249 15.29 -39.40 1.90
CA GLU A 249 15.22 -39.73 0.46
C GLU A 249 15.87 -38.72 -0.51
N MET A 250 16.09 -37.45 -0.12
CA MET A 250 16.77 -36.49 -1.02
C MET A 250 18.30 -36.62 -1.02
N ASN A 251 18.89 -37.26 0.00
CA ASN A 251 20.34 -37.35 0.15
C ASN A 251 21.00 -38.43 -0.73
N GLU A 252 20.21 -39.17 -1.53
CA GLU A 252 20.68 -40.30 -2.34
C GLU A 252 20.69 -40.03 -3.86
N ILE A 253 20.23 -38.86 -4.33
CA ILE A 253 20.19 -38.56 -5.78
C ILE A 253 21.58 -38.15 -6.27
N PRO A 254 22.17 -38.83 -7.26
CA PRO A 254 23.46 -38.44 -7.83
C PRO A 254 23.41 -36.99 -8.36
N GLU A 255 24.46 -36.20 -8.10
CA GLU A 255 24.56 -34.79 -8.53
C GLU A 255 24.29 -34.60 -10.05
N GLN A 256 24.70 -35.57 -10.87
CA GLN A 256 24.45 -35.57 -12.32
C GLN A 256 22.97 -35.72 -12.69
N GLU A 257 22.19 -36.42 -11.88
CA GLU A 257 20.75 -36.59 -12.08
C GLU A 257 20.00 -35.35 -11.60
N GLU A 258 20.36 -34.80 -10.44
CA GLU A 258 19.81 -33.53 -9.96
C GLU A 258 20.03 -32.40 -10.99
N GLN A 259 21.22 -32.32 -11.57
CA GLN A 259 21.55 -31.32 -12.58
C GLN A 259 20.65 -31.44 -13.82
N LYS A 260 20.34 -32.66 -14.29
CA LYS A 260 19.42 -32.86 -15.42
C LYS A 260 18.01 -32.36 -15.09
N HIS A 261 17.52 -32.69 -13.90
CA HIS A 261 16.22 -32.21 -13.44
C HIS A 261 16.20 -30.68 -13.34
N ARG A 262 17.27 -30.08 -12.80
CA ARG A 262 17.42 -28.63 -12.67
C ARG A 262 17.37 -27.93 -14.02
N GLU A 263 18.09 -28.43 -15.02
CA GLU A 263 18.10 -27.87 -16.38
C GLU A 263 16.71 -27.92 -17.02
N VAL A 264 15.99 -29.03 -16.84
CA VAL A 264 14.61 -29.14 -17.35
C VAL A 264 13.70 -28.12 -16.68
N ILE A 265 13.69 -28.04 -15.34
CA ILE A 265 12.82 -27.09 -14.62
C ILE A 265 13.19 -25.64 -14.92
N GLN A 266 14.49 -25.31 -14.94
CA GLN A 266 14.97 -23.98 -15.29
C GLN A 266 14.51 -23.56 -16.70
N SER A 267 14.53 -24.49 -17.66
CA SER A 267 14.08 -24.20 -19.02
C SER A 267 12.60 -23.78 -19.11
N TYR A 268 11.73 -24.25 -18.20
CA TYR A 268 10.33 -23.77 -18.15
C TYR A 268 10.24 -22.35 -17.58
N VAL A 269 11.05 -22.05 -16.56
CA VAL A 269 11.08 -20.72 -15.93
C VAL A 269 11.70 -19.67 -16.87
N ASP A 270 12.75 -20.03 -17.61
CA ASP A 270 13.37 -19.12 -18.58
C ASP A 270 12.44 -18.80 -19.77
N LYS A 271 11.46 -19.66 -20.03
CA LYS A 271 10.50 -19.57 -21.15
C LYS A 271 9.14 -19.02 -20.75
N ILE A 272 9.01 -18.38 -19.59
CA ILE A 272 7.74 -17.81 -19.11
C ILE A 272 7.14 -16.75 -20.06
N GLU A 273 7.92 -16.20 -20.99
CA GLU A 273 7.41 -15.29 -22.04
C GLU A 273 6.98 -15.99 -23.34
N GLU A 274 7.20 -17.29 -23.48
CA GLU A 274 6.82 -18.06 -24.67
C GLU A 274 5.33 -18.48 -24.63
N ASP A 275 4.67 -18.55 -25.79
CA ASP A 275 3.30 -19.10 -25.90
C ASP A 275 3.25 -20.64 -25.87
N THR A 276 4.42 -21.26 -25.99
CA THR A 276 4.57 -22.69 -26.28
C THR A 276 4.85 -23.55 -25.04
N LEU A 277 4.61 -23.02 -23.84
CA LEU A 277 4.80 -23.77 -22.60
C LEU A 277 3.77 -24.91 -22.49
N ASP A 278 4.27 -26.14 -22.37
CA ASP A 278 3.45 -27.33 -22.16
C ASP A 278 3.20 -27.53 -20.65
N PHE A 279 2.13 -26.92 -20.14
CA PHE A 279 1.74 -27.03 -18.74
C PHE A 279 1.35 -28.46 -18.33
N THR A 280 0.86 -29.28 -19.26
CA THR A 280 0.51 -30.68 -18.99
C THR A 280 1.76 -31.47 -18.66
N LYS A 281 2.79 -31.36 -19.51
CA LYS A 281 4.09 -32.00 -19.28
C LYS A 281 4.77 -31.47 -18.03
N PHE A 282 4.64 -30.18 -17.73
CA PHE A 282 5.16 -29.62 -16.48
C PHE A 282 4.45 -30.18 -15.25
N GLU A 283 3.12 -30.34 -15.30
CA GLU A 283 2.34 -30.96 -14.21
C GLU A 283 2.79 -32.41 -13.97
N GLU A 284 3.07 -33.20 -15.01
CA GLU A 284 3.67 -34.54 -14.88
C GLU A 284 5.04 -34.51 -14.21
N LEU A 285 5.89 -33.53 -14.51
CA LEU A 285 7.18 -33.37 -13.82
C LEU A 285 7.00 -33.07 -12.33
N MET A 286 5.94 -32.33 -11.97
CA MET A 286 5.61 -32.01 -10.58
C MET A 286 5.11 -33.21 -9.77
N ASP A 287 4.97 -34.41 -10.35
CA ASP A 287 4.75 -35.65 -9.58
C ASP A 287 6.02 -36.13 -8.86
N MET A 288 7.21 -35.70 -9.29
CA MET A 288 8.48 -36.05 -8.62
C MET A 288 8.89 -35.03 -7.55
N LYS A 289 9.22 -35.50 -6.33
CA LYS A 289 9.63 -34.66 -5.19
C LYS A 289 10.81 -33.75 -5.51
N ILE A 290 11.83 -34.27 -6.20
CA ILE A 290 13.01 -33.50 -6.62
C ILE A 290 12.66 -32.32 -7.53
N ASN A 291 11.71 -32.50 -8.46
CA ASN A 291 11.31 -31.43 -9.38
C ASN A 291 10.57 -30.31 -8.65
N ARG A 292 9.72 -30.65 -7.66
CA ARG A 292 9.06 -29.67 -6.79
C ARG A 292 10.10 -28.87 -6.00
N TYR A 293 11.04 -29.55 -5.33
CA TYR A 293 12.15 -28.91 -4.62
C TYR A 293 12.95 -27.94 -5.51
N LEU A 294 13.36 -28.40 -6.69
CA LEU A 294 14.14 -27.59 -7.63
C LEU A 294 13.36 -26.39 -8.14
N PHE A 295 12.07 -26.58 -8.46
CA PHE A 295 11.20 -25.48 -8.89
C PHE A 295 11.06 -24.41 -7.81
N VAL A 296 10.76 -24.80 -6.56
CA VAL A 296 10.70 -23.88 -5.43
C VAL A 296 12.02 -23.14 -5.25
N THR A 297 13.15 -23.85 -5.36
CA THR A 297 14.48 -23.25 -5.23
C THR A 297 14.75 -22.22 -6.34
N ILE A 298 14.30 -22.48 -7.57
CA ILE A 298 14.45 -21.57 -8.71
C ILE A 298 13.55 -20.33 -8.53
N VAL A 299 12.29 -20.53 -8.16
CA VAL A 299 11.32 -19.45 -7.95
C VAL A 299 11.74 -18.54 -6.79
N ASN A 300 12.25 -19.09 -5.69
CA ASN A 300 12.79 -18.30 -4.56
C ASN A 300 14.02 -17.46 -4.92
N LYS A 301 14.69 -17.76 -6.05
CA LYS A 301 15.89 -17.03 -6.51
C LYS A 301 15.59 -15.90 -7.48
N PHE A 302 14.32 -15.56 -7.73
CA PHE A 302 13.97 -14.36 -8.50
C PHE A 302 14.51 -13.11 -7.80
N SER A 303 15.69 -12.66 -8.25
CA SER A 303 16.44 -11.53 -7.69
C SER A 303 15.83 -10.17 -8.02
N LYS A 304 14.88 -10.15 -8.97
CA LYS A 304 13.99 -9.03 -9.24
C LYS A 304 12.56 -9.54 -9.04
N PRO A 305 11.81 -9.01 -8.06
CA PRO A 305 10.43 -9.43 -7.85
C PRO A 305 9.51 -9.00 -9.02
N SER A 306 9.92 -8.04 -9.84
CA SER A 306 9.17 -7.61 -11.02
C SER A 306 9.38 -8.55 -12.21
N LEU A 307 8.28 -9.07 -12.73
CA LEU A 307 8.20 -9.79 -13.99
C LEU A 307 8.15 -8.81 -15.18
N PRO A 308 8.66 -9.21 -16.36
CA PRO A 308 8.78 -8.33 -17.52
C PRO A 308 7.44 -8.06 -18.23
N SER A 309 6.43 -8.90 -18.03
CA SER A 309 5.15 -8.81 -18.75
C SER A 309 4.01 -9.51 -18.02
N MET A 310 2.77 -9.10 -18.29
CA MET A 310 1.56 -9.79 -17.81
C MET A 310 1.50 -11.25 -18.30
N LYS A 311 2.13 -11.53 -19.45
CA LYS A 311 2.28 -12.90 -19.96
C LYS A 311 3.19 -13.74 -19.07
N ALA A 312 4.37 -13.21 -18.70
CA ALA A 312 5.27 -13.86 -17.75
C ALA A 312 4.56 -14.12 -16.42
N HIS A 313 3.78 -13.16 -15.93
CA HIS A 313 2.94 -13.30 -14.74
C HIS A 313 1.96 -14.46 -14.85
N ASN A 314 1.17 -14.51 -15.92
CA ASN A 314 0.16 -15.55 -16.14
C ASN A 314 0.78 -16.95 -16.29
N ASN A 315 1.91 -17.05 -17.01
CA ASN A 315 2.61 -18.31 -17.20
C ASN A 315 3.26 -18.81 -15.91
N LEU A 316 3.92 -17.93 -15.14
CA LEU A 316 4.50 -18.30 -13.85
C LEU A 316 3.40 -18.72 -12.85
N SER A 317 2.27 -18.01 -12.81
CA SER A 317 1.11 -18.39 -11.99
C SER A 317 0.61 -19.80 -12.32
N LYS A 318 0.56 -20.17 -13.61
CA LYS A 318 0.19 -21.54 -14.03
C LYS A 318 1.23 -22.58 -13.60
N LEU A 319 2.52 -22.31 -13.77
CA LEU A 319 3.59 -23.21 -13.30
C LEU A 319 3.52 -23.43 -11.78
N ILE A 320 3.30 -22.36 -11.01
CA ILE A 320 3.11 -22.45 -9.55
C ILE A 320 1.88 -23.29 -9.23
N ASN A 321 0.74 -23.08 -9.89
CA ASN A 321 -0.46 -23.91 -9.69
C ASN A 321 -0.21 -25.40 -10.00
N CYS A 322 0.58 -25.74 -11.03
CA CYS A 322 0.98 -27.13 -11.28
C CYS A 322 1.81 -27.69 -10.11
N CYS A 323 2.73 -26.89 -9.55
CA CYS A 323 3.53 -27.31 -8.40
C CYS A 323 2.67 -27.46 -7.13
N LEU A 324 1.73 -26.54 -6.89
CA LEU A 324 0.76 -26.62 -5.78
C LEU A 324 -0.06 -27.90 -5.86
N LYS A 325 -0.62 -28.26 -7.02
CA LYS A 325 -1.32 -29.53 -7.21
C LYS A 325 -0.44 -30.74 -6.89
N GLY A 326 0.81 -30.72 -7.35
CA GLY A 326 1.79 -31.76 -7.03
C GLY A 326 2.06 -31.87 -5.53
N CYS A 327 2.15 -30.74 -4.83
CA CYS A 327 2.32 -30.71 -3.38
C CYS A 327 1.06 -31.20 -2.64
N ASP A 328 -0.15 -30.84 -3.09
CA ASP A 328 -1.42 -31.32 -2.52
C ASP A 328 -1.54 -32.84 -2.64
N LYS A 329 -1.29 -33.37 -3.84
CA LYS A 329 -1.33 -34.81 -4.14
C LYS A 329 -0.36 -35.63 -3.29
N ASN A 330 0.81 -35.07 -2.98
CA ASN A 330 1.87 -35.76 -2.25
C ASN A 330 2.00 -35.33 -0.77
N ALA A 331 1.12 -34.44 -0.29
CA ALA A 331 1.17 -33.86 1.05
C ALA A 331 2.49 -33.13 1.41
N ASP A 332 3.20 -32.56 0.43
CA ASP A 332 4.50 -31.90 0.62
C ASP A 332 4.37 -30.49 1.24
N SER A 333 4.20 -30.45 2.54
CA SER A 333 3.96 -29.22 3.29
C SER A 333 5.13 -28.20 3.26
N GLU A 334 6.37 -28.67 3.11
CA GLU A 334 7.57 -27.79 3.10
C GLU A 334 7.62 -26.86 1.89
N TYR A 335 7.32 -27.39 0.70
CA TYR A 335 7.40 -26.64 -0.56
C TYR A 335 6.29 -25.60 -0.67
N LEU A 336 5.12 -25.87 -0.08
CA LEU A 336 3.97 -24.98 -0.08
C LEU A 336 4.23 -23.64 0.57
N LYS A 337 4.81 -23.68 1.77
CA LYS A 337 5.22 -22.48 2.50
C LYS A 337 6.13 -21.62 1.61
N ASN A 338 7.14 -22.23 1.02
CA ASN A 338 8.15 -21.49 0.27
C ASN A 338 7.56 -20.89 -1.01
N LEU A 339 6.67 -21.60 -1.70
CA LEU A 339 5.92 -21.07 -2.83
C LEU A 339 5.00 -19.91 -2.45
N MET A 340 4.32 -20.01 -1.29
CA MET A 340 3.46 -18.93 -0.80
C MET A 340 4.24 -17.65 -0.54
N ILE A 341 5.42 -17.77 0.09
CA ILE A 341 6.31 -16.63 0.34
C ILE A 341 6.74 -16.01 -0.99
N ALA A 342 7.29 -16.80 -1.91
CA ALA A 342 7.73 -16.28 -3.21
C ALA A 342 6.60 -15.66 -4.03
N ALA A 343 5.41 -16.28 -4.04
CA ALA A 343 4.25 -15.73 -4.73
C ALA A 343 3.83 -14.36 -4.18
N SER A 344 4.03 -14.12 -2.88
CA SER A 344 3.72 -12.82 -2.24
C SER A 344 4.76 -11.73 -2.51
N GLU A 345 5.92 -12.10 -3.05
CA GLU A 345 7.00 -11.18 -3.35
C GLU A 345 7.09 -10.88 -4.86
N ILE A 346 6.69 -11.82 -5.73
CA ILE A 346 6.78 -11.66 -7.19
C ILE A 346 5.54 -10.93 -7.73
N TYR A 347 5.75 -9.88 -8.53
CA TYR A 347 4.71 -9.03 -9.09
C TYR A 347 5.00 -8.62 -10.54
N TYR A 348 4.00 -8.06 -11.21
CA TYR A 348 4.09 -7.37 -12.49
C TYR A 348 3.59 -5.93 -12.32
N ASP A 349 4.36 -4.96 -12.84
CA ASP A 349 4.01 -3.54 -12.87
C ASP A 349 3.33 -3.22 -14.22
N GLU A 350 2.09 -2.73 -14.18
CA GLU A 350 1.38 -2.18 -15.34
C GLU A 350 1.38 -0.64 -15.24
N GLU A 351 1.96 0.03 -16.23
CA GLU A 351 1.93 1.50 -16.34
C GLU A 351 0.58 1.92 -16.95
N GLU A 352 -0.18 2.74 -16.23
CA GLU A 352 -1.42 3.36 -16.73
C GLU A 352 -1.17 4.76 -17.31
N GLU A 353 -2.18 5.33 -17.98
CA GLU A 353 -2.17 6.75 -18.36
C GLU A 353 -2.15 7.60 -17.07
N GLU A 354 -1.22 8.56 -16.96
CA GLU A 354 -0.98 9.46 -15.80
C GLU A 354 0.09 9.03 -14.75
N ASP A 355 1.14 8.30 -15.13
CA ASP A 355 2.28 7.94 -14.26
C ASP A 355 1.90 7.07 -13.02
N SER A 356 0.69 6.49 -13.00
CA SER A 356 0.31 5.47 -12.01
C SER A 356 0.82 4.09 -12.40
N VAL A 357 1.31 3.34 -11.41
CA VAL A 357 1.77 1.95 -11.58
C VAL A 357 0.86 1.03 -10.78
N ILE A 358 0.17 0.11 -11.46
CA ILE A 358 -0.61 -0.95 -10.82
C ILE A 358 0.29 -2.17 -10.64
N ARG A 359 0.43 -2.63 -9.39
CA ARG A 359 1.10 -3.88 -9.06
C ARG A 359 0.13 -5.04 -9.01
N THR A 360 0.35 -6.03 -9.85
CA THR A 360 -0.34 -7.32 -9.79
C THR A 360 0.60 -8.40 -9.27
N TYR A 361 0.32 -8.94 -8.09
CA TYR A 361 1.12 -10.00 -7.47
C TYR A 361 0.72 -11.39 -7.98
N ILE A 362 1.68 -12.31 -8.03
CA ILE A 362 1.44 -13.72 -8.39
C ILE A 362 0.37 -14.37 -7.49
N THR A 363 0.21 -13.89 -6.26
CA THR A 363 -0.87 -14.32 -5.35
C THR A 363 -2.24 -14.25 -6.00
N GLU A 364 -2.53 -13.25 -6.83
CA GLU A 364 -3.81 -13.13 -7.55
C GLU A 364 -4.02 -14.27 -8.55
N GLY A 365 -2.95 -14.70 -9.23
CA GLY A 365 -2.98 -15.79 -10.22
C GLY A 365 -3.12 -17.19 -9.61
N ILE A 366 -2.82 -17.36 -8.32
CA ILE A 366 -2.86 -18.66 -7.62
C ILE A 366 -3.97 -18.75 -6.57
N ARG A 367 -4.68 -17.66 -6.29
CA ARG A 367 -5.71 -17.55 -5.25
C ARG A 367 -6.82 -18.59 -5.34
N LYS A 368 -7.16 -19.05 -6.54
CA LYS A 368 -8.24 -20.03 -6.76
C LYS A 368 -7.81 -21.49 -6.64
N SER A 369 -6.58 -21.76 -6.17
CA SER A 369 -6.12 -23.14 -5.98
C SER A 369 -6.86 -23.82 -4.83
N SER A 370 -7.34 -25.05 -5.03
CA SER A 370 -8.06 -25.81 -3.99
C SER A 370 -7.18 -26.15 -2.78
N ILE A 371 -5.86 -26.03 -2.92
CA ILE A 371 -4.92 -26.33 -1.83
C ILE A 371 -5.08 -25.40 -0.62
N TRP A 372 -5.62 -24.20 -0.83
CA TRP A 372 -5.89 -23.25 0.24
C TRP A 372 -7.04 -23.73 1.14
N GLU A 373 -7.83 -24.71 0.73
CA GLU A 373 -8.89 -25.31 1.57
C GLU A 373 -8.37 -26.51 2.39
N ASN A 374 -7.17 -27.00 2.09
CA ASN A 374 -6.58 -28.16 2.75
C ASN A 374 -5.94 -27.79 4.10
N SER A 375 -6.76 -27.58 5.13
CA SER A 375 -6.28 -27.25 6.48
C SER A 375 -5.27 -28.25 7.06
N ALA A 376 -5.32 -29.51 6.65
CA ALA A 376 -4.38 -30.54 7.12
C ALA A 376 -2.95 -30.31 6.59
N ILE A 377 -2.80 -29.93 5.32
CA ILE A 377 -1.48 -29.68 4.72
C ILE A 377 -0.86 -28.38 5.27
N TRP A 378 -1.69 -27.36 5.49
CA TRP A 378 -1.26 -26.08 6.06
C TRP A 378 -0.88 -26.20 7.53
N GLY A 379 -1.64 -26.94 8.34
CA GLY A 379 -1.25 -27.26 9.72
C GLY A 379 0.11 -27.94 9.78
N LYS A 380 0.39 -28.91 8.90
CA LYS A 380 1.72 -29.54 8.80
C LYS A 380 2.81 -28.55 8.37
N ALA A 381 2.54 -27.69 7.39
CA ALA A 381 3.50 -26.72 6.87
C ALA A 381 3.92 -25.71 7.94
N ILE A 382 2.93 -25.19 8.66
CA ILE A 382 3.09 -24.22 9.74
C ILE A 382 3.85 -24.86 10.90
N PHE A 383 3.46 -26.07 11.32
CA PHE A 383 4.16 -26.80 12.36
C PHE A 383 5.62 -27.09 12.00
N LYS A 384 5.90 -27.53 10.77
CA LYS A 384 7.26 -27.79 10.29
C LYS A 384 8.10 -26.51 10.32
N ASP A 385 7.54 -25.38 9.89
CA ASP A 385 8.23 -24.08 9.96
C ASP A 385 8.56 -23.67 11.40
N PHE A 386 7.60 -23.80 12.32
CA PHE A 386 7.85 -23.53 13.73
C PHE A 386 8.98 -24.40 14.27
N ARG A 387 8.97 -25.71 13.97
CA ARG A 387 10.04 -26.63 14.37
C ARG A 387 11.40 -26.20 13.83
N ASP A 388 11.48 -25.84 12.54
CA ASP A 388 12.72 -25.39 11.91
C ASP A 388 13.28 -24.12 12.55
N ILE A 389 12.39 -23.16 12.85
CA ILE A 389 12.74 -21.93 13.56
C ILE A 389 13.27 -22.28 14.94
N LEU A 390 12.58 -23.14 15.71
CA LEU A 390 13.01 -23.58 17.04
C LEU A 390 14.38 -24.29 17.02
N MET A 391 14.64 -25.11 16.01
CA MET A 391 15.94 -25.80 15.87
C MET A 391 17.09 -24.84 15.51
N LYS A 392 16.80 -23.82 14.69
CA LYS A 392 17.80 -22.83 14.26
C LYS A 392 17.98 -21.70 15.27
N PHE A 393 17.02 -21.50 16.17
CA PHE A 393 17.02 -20.44 17.16
C PHE A 393 18.16 -20.64 18.17
N LYS A 394 19.15 -19.75 18.12
CA LYS A 394 20.27 -19.69 19.06
C LYS A 394 20.32 -18.30 19.67
N ILE A 395 20.16 -18.21 20.99
CA ILE A 395 20.41 -16.97 21.72
C ILE A 395 21.92 -16.74 21.74
N PRO A 396 22.43 -15.59 21.23
CA PRO A 396 23.84 -15.24 21.34
C PRO A 396 24.30 -15.38 22.79
N LYS A 397 25.48 -15.98 23.00
CA LYS A 397 25.98 -16.31 24.35
C LYS A 397 25.99 -15.10 25.29
N ASP A 398 26.19 -13.92 24.71
CA ASP A 398 26.33 -12.64 25.40
C ASP A 398 25.00 -12.10 25.97
N HIS A 399 23.86 -12.70 25.58
CA HIS A 399 22.51 -12.28 26.00
C HIS A 399 21.71 -13.40 26.69
N GLN A 400 22.34 -14.53 27.01
CA GLN A 400 21.64 -15.69 27.60
C GLN A 400 21.14 -15.45 29.03
N GLU A 401 21.74 -14.52 29.77
CA GLU A 401 21.35 -14.20 31.16
C GLU A 401 20.26 -13.11 31.24
N GLU A 402 20.07 -12.31 30.18
CA GLU A 402 19.15 -11.16 30.18
C GLU A 402 17.83 -11.44 29.45
N VAL A 403 17.77 -12.48 28.62
CA VAL A 403 16.64 -12.74 27.71
C VAL A 403 15.82 -13.93 28.19
N ASN A 404 14.55 -13.69 28.50
CA ASN A 404 13.59 -14.75 28.75
C ASN A 404 13.35 -15.55 27.46
N LYS A 405 13.98 -16.73 27.37
CA LYS A 405 13.92 -17.60 26.20
C LYS A 405 12.48 -17.96 25.83
N ASP A 406 11.61 -18.19 26.83
CA ASP A 406 10.23 -18.59 26.58
C ASP A 406 9.41 -17.43 26.00
N GLU A 407 9.69 -16.19 26.42
CA GLU A 407 9.06 -14.99 25.88
C GLU A 407 9.46 -14.74 24.42
N VAL A 408 10.75 -14.88 24.10
CA VAL A 408 11.21 -14.71 22.70
C VAL A 408 10.64 -15.80 21.81
N LEU A 409 10.60 -17.05 22.27
CA LEU A 409 10.01 -18.14 21.50
C LEU A 409 8.50 -17.94 21.28
N ARG A 410 7.77 -17.43 22.27
CA ARG A 410 6.34 -17.06 22.11
C ARG A 410 6.16 -15.94 21.08
N ASN A 411 6.97 -14.89 21.13
CA ASN A 411 6.88 -13.79 20.17
C ASN A 411 7.22 -14.23 18.74
N VAL A 412 8.24 -15.08 18.59
CA VAL A 412 8.59 -15.69 17.30
C VAL A 412 7.45 -16.56 16.77
N PHE A 413 6.83 -17.35 17.65
CA PHE A 413 5.67 -18.17 17.30
C PHE A 413 4.47 -17.30 16.88
N PHE A 414 4.14 -16.29 17.67
CA PHE A 414 3.01 -15.39 17.43
C PHE A 414 3.15 -14.63 16.10
N ASN A 415 4.28 -13.95 15.87
CA ASN A 415 4.52 -13.21 14.63
C ASN A 415 4.43 -14.11 13.40
N ARG A 416 4.87 -15.36 13.53
CA ARG A 416 4.87 -16.29 12.43
C ARG A 416 3.49 -16.90 12.19
N LEU A 417 2.72 -17.16 13.25
CA LEU A 417 1.32 -17.55 13.14
C LEU A 417 0.50 -16.43 12.49
N GLN A 418 0.68 -15.19 12.92
CA GLN A 418 0.04 -14.01 12.34
C GLN A 418 0.33 -13.91 10.84
N PHE A 419 1.60 -14.06 10.43
CA PHE A 419 1.97 -14.10 9.02
C PHE A 419 1.17 -15.15 8.24
N TYR A 420 1.01 -16.36 8.77
CA TYR A 420 0.24 -17.41 8.10
C TYR A 420 -1.26 -17.11 8.05
N VAL A 421 -1.85 -16.61 9.14
CA VAL A 421 -3.27 -16.24 9.19
C VAL A 421 -3.57 -15.14 8.17
N GLU A 422 -2.76 -14.09 8.12
CA GLU A 422 -2.92 -13.00 7.15
C GLU A 422 -2.82 -13.50 5.70
N LYS A 423 -1.82 -14.35 5.40
CA LYS A 423 -1.63 -14.88 4.05
C LYS A 423 -2.75 -15.84 3.64
N LEU A 424 -3.18 -16.74 4.52
CA LEU A 424 -4.24 -17.69 4.21
C LEU A 424 -5.61 -17.02 4.14
N ALA A 425 -5.87 -16.01 4.96
CA ALA A 425 -7.07 -15.17 4.84
C ALA A 425 -7.10 -14.41 3.50
N TYR A 426 -5.95 -13.92 3.03
CA TYR A 426 -5.85 -13.32 1.69
C TYR A 426 -6.19 -14.30 0.56
N PHE A 427 -5.91 -15.59 0.75
CA PHE A 427 -6.29 -16.65 -0.17
C PHE A 427 -7.74 -17.15 -0.01
N ASP A 428 -8.60 -16.37 0.65
CA ASP A 428 -10.01 -16.69 0.94
C ASP A 428 -10.21 -18.02 1.70
N MET A 429 -9.22 -18.45 2.50
CA MET A 429 -9.44 -19.58 3.38
C MET A 429 -10.55 -19.22 4.39
N GLU A 430 -11.56 -20.07 4.49
CA GLU A 430 -12.67 -19.86 5.42
C GLU A 430 -12.18 -19.72 6.87
N GLU A 431 -12.77 -18.81 7.63
CA GLU A 431 -12.43 -18.54 9.03
C GLU A 431 -12.44 -19.82 9.88
N GLU A 432 -13.42 -20.71 9.66
CA GLU A 432 -13.49 -22.00 10.37
C GLU A 432 -12.31 -22.93 10.07
N LEU A 433 -11.71 -22.85 8.89
CA LEU A 433 -10.52 -23.63 8.51
C LEU A 433 -9.25 -23.03 9.09
N LEU A 434 -9.16 -21.69 9.16
CA LEU A 434 -8.09 -20.99 9.85
C LEU A 434 -8.07 -21.33 11.34
N LEU A 435 -9.22 -21.30 12.01
CA LEU A 435 -9.34 -21.67 13.42
C LEU A 435 -8.91 -23.13 13.68
N LYS A 436 -9.27 -24.07 12.78
CA LYS A 436 -8.82 -25.47 12.87
C LYS A 436 -7.31 -25.66 12.72
N ILE A 437 -6.62 -24.74 12.05
CA ILE A 437 -5.16 -24.76 11.94
C ILE A 437 -4.51 -24.18 13.20
N VAL A 438 -5.13 -23.16 13.80
CA VAL A 438 -4.64 -22.50 15.02
C VAL A 438 -4.87 -23.37 16.28
N ASP A 439 -5.97 -24.14 16.32
CA ASP A 439 -6.34 -25.01 17.45
C ASP A 439 -5.50 -26.31 17.55
N LYS A 440 -4.74 -26.66 16.50
CA LYS A 440 -3.90 -27.86 16.42
C LYS A 440 -2.45 -27.53 16.67
#